data_AF-A0A7V8XKT9-F1
#
_entry.id   AF-A0A7V8XKT9-F1
#
_cell.length_a   1.000
_cell.length_b   1.000
_cell.length_c   1.000
_cell.angle_alpha   90.00
_cell.angle_beta   90.00
_cell.angle_gamma   90.00
#
_symmetry.space_group_name_H-M   'P 1'
#
loop_
_entity.id
_entity.type
_entity.pdbx_description
1 polymer ?
#
loop_
_entity_poly.entity_id
_entity_poly.type
_entity_poly.pdbx_seq_one_letter_code
_entity_poly.pdbx_strand_id
1 'polypeptide(L)'
;MIVREVTEADFPAVRDLVAAYQDEFWRRPFPAPALPDEWLKEGRLLVAERDDEIAGVARGDLRHGLGRISFVYLRPEHRRHGLGSALVRDLLGFFREHGAEHVTLGVDTSNEEGAAVWRRLGFTEFSREMSADLDSLERRLGESSKGESYGSVHVQTDDQNAVAAAVERFLPRLFRSPATVVS
;
A
#
# COMPACT_ATOMS: atom_id res chain seq x y z
N MET A 1 -13.51 -22.11 21.45
CA MET A 1 -12.85 -20.94 20.84
C MET A 1 -11.94 -20.32 21.87
N ILE A 2 -10.63 -20.36 21.62
CA ILE A 2 -9.61 -19.87 22.55
C ILE A 2 -8.67 -18.95 21.77
N VAL A 3 -8.32 -17.81 22.35
CA VAL A 3 -7.19 -16.98 21.87
C VAL A 3 -6.10 -17.08 22.92
N ARG A 4 -4.88 -17.40 22.49
CA ARG A 4 -3.74 -17.55 23.38
C ARG A 4 -2.44 -17.14 22.69
N GLU A 5 -1.43 -16.91 23.50
CA GLU A 5 -0.06 -16.70 23.01
C GLU A 5 0.48 -17.96 22.33
N VAL A 6 1.29 -17.74 21.31
CA VAL A 6 1.98 -18.80 20.57
C VAL A 6 3.06 -19.42 21.44
N THR A 7 3.17 -20.74 21.35
CA THR A 7 4.29 -21.53 21.87
C THR A 7 5.15 -22.05 20.73
N GLU A 8 6.36 -22.54 21.02
CA GLU A 8 7.22 -23.13 19.97
C GLU A 8 6.56 -24.31 19.24
N ALA A 9 5.67 -25.04 19.92
CA ALA A 9 4.91 -26.14 19.32
C ALA A 9 3.94 -25.67 18.22
N ASP A 10 3.50 -24.41 18.26
CA ASP A 10 2.59 -23.83 17.27
C ASP A 10 3.33 -23.26 16.05
N PHE A 11 4.67 -23.17 16.08
CA PHE A 11 5.45 -22.55 15.01
C PHE A 11 5.17 -23.15 13.62
N PRO A 12 5.08 -24.49 13.43
CA PRO A 12 4.69 -25.05 12.14
C PRO A 12 3.32 -24.55 11.65
N ALA A 13 2.31 -24.53 12.53
CA ALA A 13 0.97 -24.06 12.18
C ALA A 13 0.94 -22.56 11.85
N VAL A 14 1.73 -21.73 12.55
CA VAL A 14 1.86 -20.30 12.23
C VAL A 14 2.52 -20.12 10.86
N ARG A 15 3.57 -20.87 10.53
CA ARG A 15 4.20 -20.83 9.21
C ARG A 15 3.21 -21.22 8.12
N ASP A 16 2.41 -22.25 8.34
CA ASP A 16 1.38 -22.69 7.39
C ASP A 16 0.30 -21.61 7.18
N LEU A 17 -0.10 -20.89 8.23
CA LEU A 17 -1.03 -19.76 8.13
C LEU A 17 -0.43 -18.58 7.37
N VAL A 18 0.85 -18.28 7.56
CA VAL A 18 1.54 -17.23 6.79
C VAL A 18 1.65 -17.62 5.32
N ALA A 19 1.98 -18.89 5.03
CA ALA A 19 1.99 -19.40 3.66
C ALA A 19 0.60 -19.32 3.00
N ALA A 20 -0.46 -19.71 3.72
CA ALA A 20 -1.84 -19.60 3.24
C ALA A 20 -2.25 -18.13 2.96
N TYR A 21 -1.87 -17.20 3.84
CA TYR A 21 -2.06 -15.77 3.59
C TYR A 21 -1.34 -15.31 2.31
N GLN A 22 -0.09 -15.76 2.12
CA GLN A 22 0.70 -15.38 0.94
C GLN A 22 0.05 -15.89 -0.35
N ASP A 23 -0.42 -17.13 -0.37
CA ASP A 23 -1.15 -17.70 -1.52
C ASP A 23 -2.45 -16.93 -1.84
N GLU A 24 -3.20 -16.58 -0.79
CA GLU A 24 -4.48 -15.89 -0.93
C GLU A 24 -4.34 -14.42 -1.35
N PHE A 25 -3.42 -13.68 -0.71
CA PHE A 25 -3.38 -12.21 -0.78
C PHE A 25 -2.15 -11.62 -1.46
N TRP A 26 -1.06 -12.37 -1.66
CA TRP A 26 0.17 -11.80 -2.24
C TRP A 26 0.04 -11.58 -3.75
N ARG A 27 -0.41 -10.38 -4.14
CA ARG A 27 -0.58 -9.96 -5.55
C ARG A 27 0.47 -8.97 -6.04
N ARG A 28 1.57 -8.81 -5.29
CA ARG A 28 2.64 -7.84 -5.59
C ARG A 28 3.54 -8.34 -6.73
N PRO A 29 4.13 -7.43 -7.53
CA PRO A 29 5.06 -7.79 -8.62
C PRO A 29 6.46 -8.19 -8.13
N PHE A 30 6.64 -8.39 -6.82
CA PHE A 30 7.90 -8.76 -6.20
C PHE A 30 7.68 -9.90 -5.18
N PRO A 31 8.73 -10.67 -4.83
CA PRO A 31 8.58 -11.87 -4.00
C PRO A 31 7.98 -11.60 -2.62
N ALA A 32 7.24 -12.58 -2.09
CA ALA A 32 6.80 -12.55 -0.71
C ALA A 32 8.01 -12.58 0.23
N PRO A 33 7.98 -11.82 1.35
CA PRO A 33 9.06 -11.84 2.31
C PRO A 33 9.20 -13.23 2.92
N ALA A 34 10.43 -13.67 3.10
CA ALA A 34 10.72 -14.85 3.92
C ALA A 34 10.24 -14.62 5.35
N LEU A 35 9.93 -15.71 6.05
CA LEU A 35 9.49 -15.69 7.44
C LEU A 35 10.64 -16.17 8.35
N PRO A 36 11.50 -15.28 8.85
CA PRO A 36 12.61 -15.65 9.73
C PRO A 36 12.11 -16.11 11.10
N ASP A 37 12.92 -16.89 11.82
CA ASP A 37 12.59 -17.42 13.15
C ASP A 37 12.37 -16.31 14.18
N GLU A 38 13.07 -15.19 14.04
CA GLU A 38 12.93 -14.01 14.90
C GLU A 38 11.51 -13.45 14.83
N TRP A 39 10.87 -13.54 13.66
CA TRP A 39 9.46 -13.15 13.51
C TRP A 39 8.53 -14.03 14.35
N LEU A 40 8.90 -15.25 14.72
CA LEU A 40 8.07 -16.09 15.59
C LEU A 40 8.32 -15.82 17.08
N LYS A 41 9.40 -15.12 17.43
CA LYS A 41 9.89 -14.97 18.80
C LYS A 41 9.73 -13.55 19.36
N GLU A 42 9.66 -12.54 18.50
CA GLU A 42 9.54 -11.14 18.91
C GLU A 42 8.08 -10.68 18.93
N GLY A 43 7.77 -9.60 19.65
CA GLY A 43 6.43 -8.99 19.65
C GLY A 43 5.36 -9.81 20.38
N ARG A 44 4.09 -9.49 20.15
CA ARG A 44 2.93 -10.22 20.67
C ARG A 44 2.34 -11.07 19.56
N LEU A 45 2.56 -12.39 19.63
CA LEU A 45 2.09 -13.35 18.63
C LEU A 45 1.03 -14.26 19.23
N LEU A 46 -0.14 -14.29 18.60
CA LEU A 46 -1.33 -14.96 19.10
C LEU A 46 -1.86 -15.95 18.06
N VAL A 47 -2.40 -17.06 18.54
CA VAL A 47 -3.20 -17.98 17.74
C VAL A 47 -4.64 -17.99 18.22
N ALA A 48 -5.55 -18.17 17.28
CA ALA A 48 -6.96 -18.40 17.54
C ALA A 48 -7.28 -19.86 17.24
N GLU A 49 -7.74 -20.58 18.25
CA GLU A 49 -8.04 -22.00 18.21
C GLU A 49 -9.55 -22.24 18.22
N ARG A 50 -10.00 -23.13 17.35
CA ARG A 50 -11.39 -23.54 17.23
C ARG A 50 -11.45 -24.99 16.76
N ASP A 51 -12.32 -25.78 17.39
CA ASP A 51 -12.55 -27.18 17.05
C ASP A 51 -11.24 -28.00 17.07
N ASP A 52 -10.40 -27.75 18.09
CA ASP A 52 -9.05 -28.31 18.30
C ASP A 52 -8.02 -28.01 17.19
N GLU A 53 -8.31 -27.02 16.33
CA GLU A 53 -7.44 -26.57 15.24
C GLU A 53 -7.05 -25.09 15.37
N ILE A 54 -5.82 -24.77 14.97
CA ILE A 54 -5.36 -23.37 14.86
C ILE A 54 -5.95 -22.74 13.60
N ALA A 55 -7.01 -21.97 13.81
CA ALA A 55 -7.83 -21.35 12.77
C ALA A 55 -7.25 -20.02 12.24
N GLY A 56 -6.38 -19.36 13.01
CA GLY A 56 -5.75 -18.11 12.61
C GLY A 56 -4.68 -17.62 13.55
N VAL A 57 -4.05 -16.53 13.15
CA VAL A 57 -2.90 -15.91 13.82
C VAL A 57 -3.02 -14.40 13.76
N ALA A 58 -2.56 -13.73 14.81
CA ALA A 58 -2.37 -12.29 14.81
C ALA A 58 -1.03 -11.92 15.46
N ARG A 59 -0.40 -10.88 14.93
CA ARG A 59 0.85 -10.33 15.42
C ARG A 59 0.70 -8.84 15.67
N GLY A 60 1.17 -8.40 16.83
CA GLY A 60 1.31 -7.00 17.19
C GLY A 60 2.73 -6.68 17.64
N ASP A 61 3.22 -5.51 17.26
CA ASP A 61 4.53 -4.99 17.68
C ASP A 61 4.37 -3.57 18.22
N LEU A 62 5.21 -3.17 19.17
CA LEU A 62 5.29 -1.79 19.66
C LEU A 62 6.43 -1.05 18.96
N ARG A 63 6.17 0.16 18.46
CA ARG A 63 7.20 1.01 17.85
C ARG A 63 7.02 2.45 18.29
N HIS A 64 7.97 2.99 19.05
CA HIS A 64 7.96 4.39 19.49
C HIS A 64 6.65 4.82 20.19
N GLY A 65 6.07 3.96 21.03
CA GLY A 65 4.78 4.22 21.69
C GLY A 65 3.53 4.03 20.83
N LEU A 66 3.67 3.58 19.58
CA LEU A 66 2.58 3.20 18.68
C LEU A 66 2.43 1.68 18.63
N GLY A 67 1.22 1.17 18.84
CA GLY A 67 0.89 -0.22 18.56
C GLY A 67 0.80 -0.46 17.05
N ARG A 68 1.38 -1.54 16.54
CA ARG A 68 1.24 -1.93 15.14
C ARG A 68 0.70 -3.34 15.07
N ILE A 69 -0.49 -3.51 14.48
CA ILE A 69 -0.96 -4.82 14.06
C ILE A 69 -0.24 -5.14 12.75
N SER A 70 0.79 -5.97 12.84
CA SER A 70 1.68 -6.28 11.71
C SER A 70 1.20 -7.44 10.87
N PHE A 71 0.36 -8.32 11.43
CA PHE A 71 -0.22 -9.45 10.71
C PHE A 71 -1.53 -9.91 11.36
N VAL A 72 -2.56 -10.19 10.57
CA VAL A 72 -3.78 -10.89 11.02
C VAL A 72 -4.26 -11.75 9.88
N TYR A 73 -4.45 -13.04 10.14
CA TYR A 73 -4.99 -13.96 9.16
C TYR A 73 -5.86 -15.02 9.84
N LEU A 74 -6.95 -15.37 9.16
CA LEU A 74 -7.83 -16.48 9.49
C LEU A 74 -8.05 -17.26 8.21
N ARG A 75 -8.00 -18.59 8.29
CA ARG A 75 -8.40 -19.43 7.16
C ARG A 75 -9.84 -19.09 6.76
N PRO A 76 -10.17 -19.05 5.45
CA PRO A 76 -11.49 -18.65 4.96
C PRO A 76 -12.66 -19.32 5.69
N GLU A 77 -12.52 -20.60 6.01
CA GLU A 77 -13.54 -21.47 6.61
C GLU A 77 -13.90 -21.04 8.05
N HIS A 78 -12.99 -20.36 8.74
CA HIS A 78 -13.19 -19.92 10.13
C HIS A 78 -13.53 -18.43 10.26
N ARG A 79 -13.63 -17.68 9.16
CA ARG A 79 -14.00 -16.25 9.17
C ARG A 79 -15.44 -16.04 9.62
N ARG A 80 -15.78 -14.81 10.03
CA ARG A 80 -17.15 -14.40 10.45
C ARG A 80 -17.70 -15.13 11.70
N HIS A 81 -16.81 -15.71 12.50
CA HIS A 81 -17.16 -16.35 13.78
C HIS A 81 -16.60 -15.61 15.01
N GLY A 82 -16.22 -14.33 14.86
CA GLY A 82 -15.71 -13.51 15.96
C GLY A 82 -14.23 -13.74 16.34
N LEU A 83 -13.56 -14.75 15.77
CA LEU A 83 -12.13 -15.04 16.01
C LEU A 83 -11.22 -13.83 15.75
N GLY A 84 -11.43 -13.12 14.64
CA GLY A 84 -10.60 -11.97 14.28
C GLY A 84 -10.76 -10.82 15.27
N SER A 85 -11.99 -10.56 15.72
CA SER A 85 -12.24 -9.57 16.76
C SER A 85 -11.65 -9.98 18.12
N ALA A 86 -11.60 -11.28 18.43
CA ALA A 86 -10.96 -11.77 19.65
C ALA A 86 -9.43 -11.57 19.61
N LEU A 87 -8.79 -11.92 18.49
CA LEU A 87 -7.36 -11.67 18.26
C LEU A 87 -7.00 -10.19 18.39
N VAL A 88 -7.75 -9.32 17.69
CA VAL A 88 -7.51 -7.87 17.74
C VAL A 88 -7.73 -7.32 19.14
N ARG A 89 -8.74 -7.80 19.89
CA ARG A 89 -8.99 -7.35 21.26
C ARG A 89 -7.82 -7.66 22.20
N ASP A 90 -7.21 -8.84 22.08
CA ASP A 90 -6.03 -9.19 22.88
C ASP A 90 -4.83 -8.27 22.55
N LEU A 91 -4.57 -8.04 21.26
CA LEU A 91 -3.53 -7.08 20.83
C LEU A 91 -3.76 -5.67 21.39
N LEU A 92 -5.00 -5.19 21.41
CA LEU A 92 -5.34 -3.89 22.01
C LEU A 92 -5.07 -3.86 23.53
N GLY A 93 -5.32 -4.96 24.23
CA GLY A 93 -4.97 -5.10 25.65
C GLY A 93 -3.45 -4.98 25.84
N PHE A 94 -2.69 -5.79 25.09
CA PHE A 94 -1.23 -5.74 25.09
C PHE A 94 -0.69 -4.33 24.79
N PHE A 95 -1.20 -3.65 23.76
CA PHE A 95 -0.75 -2.28 23.43
C PHE A 95 -1.03 -1.28 24.55
N ARG A 96 -2.22 -1.34 25.17
CA ARG A 96 -2.58 -0.45 26.28
C ARG A 96 -1.74 -0.69 27.53
N GLU A 97 -1.48 -1.95 27.86
CA GLU A 97 -0.61 -2.32 28.98
C GLU A 97 0.80 -1.73 28.84
N HIS A 98 1.24 -1.49 27.60
CA HIS A 98 2.54 -0.90 27.29
C HIS A 98 2.46 0.60 26.95
N GLY A 99 1.35 1.27 27.31
CA GLY A 99 1.21 2.72 27.20
C GLY A 99 0.98 3.26 25.78
N ALA A 100 0.65 2.40 24.82
CA ALA A 100 0.31 2.87 23.48
C ALA A 100 -1.12 3.43 23.44
N GLU A 101 -1.25 4.68 23.00
CA GLU A 101 -2.55 5.36 22.83
C GLU A 101 -3.15 5.16 21.45
N HIS A 102 -2.31 4.84 20.45
CA HIS A 102 -2.70 4.71 19.05
C HIS A 102 -2.28 3.33 18.52
N VAL A 103 -2.98 2.88 17.48
CA VAL A 103 -2.68 1.63 16.77
C VAL A 103 -2.72 1.83 15.26
N THR A 104 -1.80 1.20 14.53
CA THR A 104 -1.74 1.23 13.06
C THR A 104 -1.71 -0.18 12.48
N LEU A 105 -2.11 -0.31 11.21
CA LEU A 105 -2.02 -1.52 10.42
C LEU A 105 -1.84 -1.17 8.94
N GLY A 106 -1.31 -2.12 8.18
CA GLY A 106 -1.32 -2.07 6.71
C GLY A 106 -2.37 -3.02 6.17
N VAL A 107 -3.07 -2.63 5.12
CA VAL A 107 -3.96 -3.50 4.35
C VAL A 107 -3.73 -3.25 2.87
N ASP A 108 -3.66 -4.33 2.09
CA ASP A 108 -3.46 -4.25 0.66
C ASP A 108 -4.67 -3.61 -0.02
N THR A 109 -4.43 -2.77 -1.03
CA THR A 109 -5.51 -2.08 -1.76
C THR A 109 -6.44 -3.04 -2.50
N SER A 110 -5.96 -4.23 -2.86
CA SER A 110 -6.76 -5.32 -3.44
C SER A 110 -7.61 -6.07 -2.41
N ASN A 111 -7.33 -5.92 -1.11
CA ASN A 111 -8.07 -6.58 -0.04
C ASN A 111 -9.22 -5.69 0.46
N GLU A 112 -10.22 -5.49 -0.40
CA GLU A 112 -11.37 -4.62 -0.11
C GLU A 112 -12.20 -5.12 1.08
N GLU A 113 -12.37 -6.44 1.24
CA GLU A 113 -13.09 -7.04 2.37
C GLU A 113 -12.36 -6.74 3.70
N GLY A 114 -11.04 -6.95 3.74
CA GLY A 114 -10.21 -6.61 4.90
C GLY A 114 -10.25 -5.12 5.22
N ALA A 115 -10.10 -4.26 4.21
CA ALA A 115 -10.19 -2.82 4.38
C ALA A 115 -11.56 -2.38 4.94
N ALA A 116 -12.65 -3.00 4.50
CA ALA A 116 -13.98 -2.73 5.04
C ALA A 116 -14.12 -3.13 6.52
N VAL A 117 -13.49 -4.24 6.95
CA VAL A 117 -13.46 -4.64 8.37
C VAL A 117 -12.74 -3.59 9.22
N TRP A 118 -11.56 -3.13 8.79
CA TRP A 118 -10.80 -2.12 9.53
C TRP A 118 -11.53 -0.78 9.63
N ARG A 119 -12.16 -0.32 8.53
CA ARG A 119 -12.97 0.90 8.53
C ARG A 119 -14.17 0.80 9.49
N ARG A 120 -14.85 -0.35 9.54
CA ARG A 120 -15.96 -0.59 10.50
C ARG A 120 -15.50 -0.56 11.96
N LEU A 121 -14.24 -0.89 12.22
CA LEU A 121 -13.61 -0.78 13.55
C LEU A 121 -13.10 0.64 13.86
N GLY A 122 -13.24 1.60 12.93
CA GLY A 122 -12.85 2.99 13.12
C GLY A 122 -11.43 3.34 12.68
N PHE A 123 -10.71 2.43 11.99
CA PHE A 123 -9.42 2.78 11.40
C PHE A 123 -9.61 3.76 10.23
N THR A 124 -8.74 4.77 10.17
CA THR A 124 -8.69 5.76 9.10
C THR A 124 -7.36 5.69 8.35
N GLU A 125 -7.36 6.08 7.07
CA GLU A 125 -6.14 6.11 6.26
C GLU A 125 -5.20 7.23 6.74
N PHE A 126 -3.91 6.92 6.86
CA PHE A 126 -2.87 7.87 7.31
C PHE A 126 -1.67 7.94 6.36
N SER A 127 -1.28 6.82 5.74
CA SER A 127 -0.16 6.75 4.80
C SER A 127 -0.47 5.85 3.61
N ARG A 128 0.30 6.00 2.52
CA ARG A 128 0.25 5.14 1.34
C ARG A 128 1.66 4.68 1.00
N GLU A 129 1.80 3.39 0.73
CA GLU A 129 3.02 2.81 0.17
C GLU A 129 2.81 2.62 -1.33
N MET A 130 3.80 3.02 -2.13
CA MET A 130 3.73 2.99 -3.59
C MET A 130 4.96 2.28 -4.15
N SER A 131 4.77 1.50 -5.20
CA SER A 131 5.84 0.80 -5.92
C SER A 131 5.88 1.19 -7.38
N ALA A 132 7.08 1.16 -7.96
CA ALA A 132 7.29 1.28 -9.40
C ALA A 132 8.34 0.26 -9.85
N ASP A 133 8.26 -0.13 -11.11
CA ASP A 133 9.34 -0.80 -11.81
C ASP A 133 10.54 0.18 -11.97
N LEU A 134 11.75 -0.30 -11.70
CA LEU A 134 12.95 0.55 -11.67
C LEU A 134 13.28 1.11 -13.06
N ASP A 135 13.28 0.27 -14.09
CA ASP A 135 13.56 0.69 -15.48
C ASP A 135 12.56 1.74 -15.96
N SER A 136 11.28 1.55 -15.62
CA SER A 136 10.21 2.50 -15.92
C SER A 136 10.38 3.83 -15.18
N LEU A 137 10.85 3.80 -13.93
CA LEU A 137 11.10 5.00 -13.13
C LEU A 137 12.31 5.77 -13.66
N GLU A 138 13.41 5.08 -13.97
CA GLU A 138 14.61 5.66 -14.55
C GLU A 138 14.31 6.33 -15.90
N ARG A 139 13.58 5.67 -16.79
CA ARG A 139 13.17 6.25 -18.07
C ARG A 139 12.39 7.55 -17.89
N ARG A 140 11.40 7.57 -17.00
CA ARG A 140 10.56 8.76 -16.74
C ARG A 140 11.33 9.91 -16.12
N LEU A 141 12.34 9.64 -15.29
CA LEU A 141 13.18 10.68 -14.68
C LEU A 141 14.28 11.16 -15.64
N GLY A 142 14.80 10.26 -16.48
CA GLY A 142 15.79 10.54 -17.53
C GLY A 142 15.25 11.35 -18.71
N GLU A 143 13.94 11.35 -18.94
CA GLU A 143 13.21 12.22 -19.88
C GLU A 143 13.23 13.72 -19.47
N SER A 144 14.23 14.16 -18.72
CA SER A 144 14.47 15.57 -18.36
C SER A 144 14.95 16.43 -19.54
N SER A 145 15.23 15.85 -20.72
CA SER A 145 15.11 16.61 -21.96
C SER A 145 13.66 16.58 -22.41
N LYS A 146 12.86 17.53 -21.92
CA LYS A 146 11.66 17.92 -22.69
C LYS A 146 12.16 18.18 -24.10
N GLY A 147 11.81 17.32 -25.05
CA GLY A 147 12.04 17.59 -26.47
C GLY A 147 11.47 18.97 -26.82
N GLU A 148 11.90 19.53 -27.95
CA GLU A 148 11.40 20.83 -28.41
C GLU A 148 9.87 20.87 -28.28
N SER A 149 9.38 21.85 -27.52
CA SER A 149 7.95 22.04 -27.33
C SER A 149 7.46 23.03 -28.39
N TYR A 150 6.55 22.59 -29.25
CA TYR A 150 5.94 23.44 -30.28
C TYR A 150 4.51 23.81 -29.88
N GLY A 151 4.13 25.06 -30.11
CA GLY A 151 2.75 25.51 -30.03
C GLY A 151 2.24 25.87 -31.42
N SER A 152 1.01 25.49 -31.76
CA SER A 152 0.34 25.89 -33.00
C SER A 152 -0.91 26.70 -32.69
N VAL A 153 -1.18 27.71 -33.52
CA VAL A 153 -2.39 28.53 -33.47
C VAL A 153 -2.98 28.56 -34.88
N HIS A 154 -4.28 28.27 -34.99
CA HIS A 154 -4.98 28.30 -36.26
C HIS A 154 -5.71 29.64 -36.38
N VAL A 155 -5.48 30.36 -37.48
CA VAL A 155 -6.10 31.65 -37.76
C VAL A 155 -6.83 31.54 -39.09
N GLN A 156 -8.13 31.84 -39.10
CA GLN A 156 -8.90 31.97 -40.32
C GLN A 156 -8.76 33.40 -40.84
N THR A 157 -8.25 33.55 -42.06
CA THR A 157 -8.00 34.85 -42.71
C THR A 157 -8.31 34.74 -44.21
N ASP A 158 -8.72 35.84 -44.82
CA ASP A 158 -8.75 36.04 -46.28
C ASP A 158 -7.46 36.67 -46.82
N ASP A 159 -6.56 37.13 -45.93
CA ASP A 159 -5.25 37.67 -46.24
C ASP A 159 -4.15 36.99 -45.41
N GLN A 160 -3.54 35.96 -45.99
CA GLN A 160 -2.42 35.23 -45.36
C GLN A 160 -1.15 36.08 -45.24
N ASN A 161 -0.94 37.03 -46.15
CA ASN A 161 0.25 37.89 -46.15
C ASN A 161 0.21 38.88 -44.97
N ALA A 162 -0.97 39.43 -44.66
CA ALA A 162 -1.15 40.27 -43.48
C ALA A 162 -0.89 39.51 -42.17
N VAL A 163 -1.34 38.25 -42.08
CA VAL A 163 -1.06 37.38 -40.94
C VAL A 163 0.43 37.10 -40.81
N ALA A 164 1.11 36.74 -41.90
CA ALA A 164 2.55 36.51 -41.91
C ALA A 164 3.34 37.75 -41.44
N ALA A 165 3.03 38.93 -41.98
CA ALA A 165 3.69 40.17 -41.60
C ALA A 165 3.46 40.55 -40.13
N ALA A 166 2.26 40.31 -39.60
CA ALA A 166 1.96 40.53 -38.18
C ALA A 166 2.73 39.55 -37.29
N VAL A 167 2.74 38.27 -37.65
CA VAL A 167 3.49 37.22 -36.94
C VAL A 167 4.97 37.58 -36.89
N GLU A 168 5.61 37.87 -38.02
CA GLU A 168 7.03 38.26 -38.07
C GLU A 168 7.33 39.51 -37.22
N ARG A 169 6.44 40.49 -37.23
CA ARG A 169 6.62 41.75 -36.49
C ARG A 169 6.49 41.57 -34.98
N PHE A 170 5.53 40.77 -34.52
CA PHE A 170 5.12 40.74 -33.11
C PHE A 170 5.61 39.52 -32.34
N LEU A 171 5.72 38.33 -32.95
CA LEU A 171 6.12 37.10 -32.23
C LEU A 171 7.50 37.19 -31.58
N PRO A 172 8.57 37.69 -32.25
CA PRO A 172 9.89 37.80 -31.64
C PRO A 172 9.95 38.74 -30.42
N ARG A 173 8.96 39.63 -30.28
CA ARG A 173 8.86 40.59 -29.17
C ARG A 173 8.09 40.04 -27.98
N LEU A 174 7.23 39.05 -28.21
CA LEU A 174 6.37 38.44 -27.19
C LEU A 174 6.93 37.11 -26.69
N PHE A 175 7.63 36.36 -27.56
CA PHE A 175 8.17 35.03 -27.24
C PHE A 175 9.57 34.85 -27.83
N ARG A 176 10.43 34.10 -27.14
CA ARG A 176 11.69 33.60 -27.72
C ARG A 176 11.42 32.26 -28.38
N SER A 177 11.12 32.27 -29.67
CA SER A 177 11.04 31.05 -30.49
C SER A 177 12.28 30.93 -31.39
N PRO A 178 12.93 29.76 -31.48
CA PRO A 178 14.03 29.53 -32.41
C PRO A 178 13.57 29.44 -33.87
N ALA A 179 12.28 29.16 -34.13
CA ALA A 179 11.69 29.11 -35.47
C ALA A 179 10.20 29.48 -35.46
N THR A 180 9.70 30.08 -36.55
CA THR A 180 8.27 30.35 -36.76
C THR A 180 7.92 29.98 -38.20
N VAL A 181 6.85 29.21 -38.40
CA VAL A 181 6.37 28.81 -39.74
C VAL A 181 4.94 29.30 -39.90
N VAL A 182 4.67 29.98 -41.00
CA VAL A 182 3.32 30.36 -41.45
C VAL A 182 3.07 29.59 -42.74
N SER A 183 2.17 28.62 -42.71
CA SER A 183 1.81 27.74 -43.82
C SER A 183 0.34 27.89 -44.18
#